data_AF-E6MPJ9-F1
#
_entry.id   AF-E6MPJ9-F1
#
_cell.length_a   1.000
_cell.length_b   1.000
_cell.length_c   1.000
_cell.angle_alpha   90.00
_cell.angle_beta   90.00
_cell.angle_gamma   90.00
#
_symmetry.space_group_name_H-M   'P 1'
#
loop_
_entity.id
_entity.type
_entity.pdbx_description
1 polymer ?
#
loop_
_entity_poly.entity_id
_entity_poly.type
_entity_poly.pdbx_seq_one_letter_code
_entity_poly.pdbx_strand_id
1 'polypeptide(L)'
;MLHNMKYGEFRTIPGVLIVHSFPKYKPILIHEITKVEYSIPPRSFGAFWFSIYTSNGNVVKFSIDLHKTAERERLERELRMNGYEGPFQYIPR
;
A
#
# COMPACT_ATOMS: atom_id res chain seq x y z
N MET A 1 -13.91 26.03 -1.50
CA MET A 1 -12.87 25.52 -0.58
C MET A 1 -13.30 24.11 -0.16
N LEU A 2 -12.89 23.10 -0.91
CA LEU A 2 -13.27 21.70 -0.65
C LEU A 2 -12.26 21.07 0.30
N HIS A 3 -12.83 20.39 1.29
CA HIS A 3 -12.22 19.83 2.48
C HIS A 3 -10.80 19.26 2.33
N ASN A 4 -9.94 19.82 3.17
CA ASN A 4 -8.60 19.37 3.51
C ASN A 4 -8.67 18.07 4.35
N MET A 5 -9.30 17.01 3.82
CA MET A 5 -9.19 15.68 4.42
C MET A 5 -7.81 15.14 4.05
N LYS A 6 -6.91 15.13 5.03
CA LYS A 6 -5.68 14.32 5.05
C LYS A 6 -6.06 12.86 4.82
N TYR A 7 -6.24 12.44 3.58
CA TYR A 7 -6.20 11.03 3.25
C TYR A 7 -4.73 10.63 3.37
N GLY A 8 -4.45 9.60 4.16
CA GLY A 8 -3.12 8.99 4.18
C GLY A 8 -2.72 8.53 2.77
N GLU A 9 -1.50 8.05 2.61
CA GLU A 9 -1.00 7.55 1.31
C GLU A 9 -1.87 6.41 0.72
N PHE A 10 -2.71 5.81 1.56
CA PHE A 10 -3.73 4.84 1.22
C PHE A 10 -4.93 4.94 2.19
N ARG A 11 -6.03 4.28 1.82
CA ARG A 11 -7.21 4.04 2.65
C ARG A 11 -7.63 2.58 2.47
N THR A 12 -7.96 1.92 3.57
CA THR A 12 -8.61 0.61 3.53
C THR A 12 -10.09 0.76 3.90
N ILE A 13 -10.97 0.13 3.14
CA ILE A 13 -12.39 -0.08 3.47
C ILE A 13 -12.65 -1.60 3.42
N PRO A 14 -13.76 -2.10 3.99
CA PRO A 14 -14.03 -3.53 4.02
C PRO A 14 -13.80 -4.23 2.67
N GLY A 15 -12.79 -5.10 2.61
CA GLY A 15 -12.42 -5.87 1.42
C GLY A 15 -11.68 -5.12 0.30
N VAL A 16 -11.36 -3.83 0.46
CA VAL A 16 -10.77 -3.00 -0.60
C VAL A 16 -9.65 -2.10 -0.07
N LEU A 17 -8.53 -2.08 -0.79
CA LEU A 17 -7.43 -1.15 -0.61
C LEU A 17 -7.48 -0.06 -1.70
N ILE A 18 -7.43 1.21 -1.30
CA ILE A 18 -7.36 2.37 -2.19
C ILE A 18 -6.02 3.06 -1.93
N VAL A 19 -5.18 3.18 -2.96
CA VAL A 19 -3.87 3.85 -2.85
C VAL A 19 -3.95 5.24 -3.50
N HIS A 20 -3.46 6.27 -2.81
CA HIS A 20 -3.64 7.67 -3.21
C HIS A 20 -2.46 8.24 -4.01
N SER A 21 -1.35 7.51 -4.12
CA SER A 21 -0.14 8.03 -4.79
C SER A 21 -0.35 8.35 -6.28
N PHE A 22 -1.39 7.82 -6.94
CA PHE A 22 -1.71 8.21 -8.31
C PHE A 22 -3.24 8.20 -8.57
N PRO A 23 -3.81 9.28 -9.16
CA PRO A 23 -5.25 9.41 -9.41
C PRO A 23 -5.82 8.39 -10.41
N LYS A 24 -4.98 7.55 -11.03
CA LYS A 24 -5.37 6.54 -12.03
C LYS A 24 -5.57 5.13 -11.46
N TYR A 25 -5.16 4.85 -10.22
CA TYR A 25 -5.26 3.48 -9.72
C TYR A 25 -6.68 3.15 -9.26
N LYS A 26 -7.19 2.04 -9.82
CA LYS A 26 -8.47 1.47 -9.40
C LYS A 26 -8.34 0.90 -7.99
N PRO A 27 -9.44 0.84 -7.23
CA PRO A 27 -9.47 0.12 -5.97
C PRO A 27 -9.00 -1.33 -6.14
N ILE A 28 -8.19 -1.82 -5.20
CA ILE A 28 -7.64 -3.17 -5.21
C ILE A 28 -8.49 -4.03 -4.29
N LEU A 29 -9.04 -5.11 -4.81
CA LEU A 29 -9.75 -6.10 -3.99
C LEU A 29 -8.74 -6.87 -3.13
N ILE A 30 -8.93 -6.86 -1.81
CA ILE A 30 -7.96 -7.43 -0.87
C ILE A 30 -7.82 -8.94 -1.05
N HIS A 31 -8.91 -9.64 -1.35
CA HIS A 31 -8.89 -11.08 -1.64
C HIS A 31 -8.17 -11.43 -2.95
N GLU A 32 -7.90 -10.46 -3.82
CA GLU A 32 -7.08 -10.67 -5.02
C GLU A 32 -5.60 -10.46 -4.74
N ILE A 33 -5.21 -9.86 -3.61
CA ILE A 33 -3.80 -9.61 -3.28
C ILE A 33 -3.13 -10.95 -2.99
N THR A 34 -2.08 -11.25 -3.76
CA THR A 34 -1.28 -12.48 -3.59
C THR A 34 -0.02 -12.23 -2.78
N LYS A 35 0.62 -11.06 -2.96
CA LYS A 35 1.87 -10.70 -2.30
C LYS A 35 1.98 -9.19 -2.14
N VAL A 36 2.55 -8.75 -1.02
CA VAL A 36 2.98 -7.37 -0.80
C VAL A 36 4.49 -7.36 -0.56
N GLU A 37 5.20 -6.59 -1.38
CA GLU A 37 6.62 -6.31 -1.18
C GLU A 37 6.83 -4.84 -0.90
N TYR A 38 7.77 -4.52 -0.01
CA TYR A 38 8.19 -3.15 0.20
C TYR A 38 9.71 -3.01 0.31
N SER A 39 10.24 -1.85 -0.06
CA SER A 39 11.69 -1.57 -0.07
C SER A 39 11.98 -0.11 0.27
N ILE A 40 13.22 0.20 0.61
CA ILE A 40 13.71 1.58 0.76
C ILE A 40 14.85 1.78 -0.24
N PRO A 41 14.57 2.25 -1.46
CA PRO A 41 15.62 2.43 -2.46
C PRO A 41 16.70 3.44 -2.02
N PRO A 42 17.96 3.30 -2.45
CA PRO A 42 19.07 4.19 -2.02
C PRO A 42 18.88 5.68 -2.36
N ARG A 43 18.07 6.00 -3.38
CA ARG A 43 17.75 7.37 -3.82
C ARG A 43 16.27 7.72 -3.63
N SER A 44 15.62 7.10 -2.64
CA SER A 44 14.15 7.14 -2.46
C SER A 44 13.58 8.44 -1.88
N PHE A 45 14.40 9.48 -1.65
CA PHE A 45 13.99 10.74 -1.02
C PHE A 45 13.19 10.53 0.28
N GLY A 46 13.47 9.46 1.03
CA GLY A 46 12.78 9.22 2.28
C GLY A 46 11.40 8.56 2.11
N ALA A 47 11.27 7.47 1.34
CA ALA A 47 9.99 6.73 1.25
C ALA A 47 10.15 5.20 1.26
N PHE A 48 9.18 4.51 1.86
CA PHE A 48 8.90 3.09 1.66
C PHE A 48 8.17 2.92 0.32
N TRP A 49 8.71 2.09 -0.57
CA TRP A 49 8.12 1.79 -1.87
C TRP A 49 7.45 0.42 -1.84
N PHE A 50 6.15 0.38 -2.13
CA PHE A 50 5.33 -0.82 -2.11
C PHE A 50 5.03 -1.33 -3.53
N SER A 51 4.96 -2.65 -3.66
CA SER A 51 4.42 -3.36 -4.82
C SER A 51 3.38 -4.37 -4.34
N ILE A 52 2.13 -4.17 -4.76
CA ILE A 52 0.98 -5.03 -4.47
C ILE A 52 0.73 -5.91 -5.70
N TYR A 53 0.96 -7.20 -5.56
CA TYR A 53 0.72 -8.20 -6.60
C TYR A 53 -0.68 -8.77 -6.45
N THR A 54 -1.42 -8.87 -7.55
CA THR A 54 -2.77 -9.43 -7.58
C THR A 54 -2.86 -10.71 -8.40
N SER A 55 -3.87 -11.54 -8.14
CA SER A 55 -4.10 -12.83 -8.80
C SER A 55 -4.34 -12.71 -10.31
N ASN A 56 -4.86 -11.57 -10.77
CA ASN A 56 -5.03 -11.23 -12.18
C ASN A 56 -3.74 -10.76 -12.89
N GLY A 57 -2.58 -10.84 -12.22
CA GLY A 57 -1.27 -10.48 -12.78
C GLY A 57 -0.92 -8.99 -12.73
N ASN A 58 -1.80 -8.14 -12.19
CA ASN A 58 -1.49 -6.72 -12.03
C ASN A 58 -0.51 -6.48 -10.87
N VAL A 59 0.26 -5.40 -10.99
CA VAL A 59 1.13 -4.90 -9.92
C VAL A 59 0.83 -3.43 -9.69
N VAL A 60 0.31 -3.10 -8.51
CA VAL A 60 0.06 -1.71 -8.12
C VAL A 60 1.21 -1.23 -7.27
N LYS A 61 1.81 -0.11 -7.68
CA LYS A 61 2.97 0.50 -7.01
C LYS A 61 2.59 1.83 -6.40
N PHE A 62 3.01 2.03 -5.17
CA PHE A 62 2.80 3.28 -4.45
C PHE A 62 3.88 3.45 -3.38
N SER A 63 3.96 4.63 -2.77
CA SER A 63 4.97 4.94 -1.77
C SER A 63 4.35 5.54 -0.52
N ILE A 64 4.98 5.28 0.62
CA ILE A 64 4.67 5.92 1.90
C ILE A 64 5.92 6.62 2.39
N ASP A 65 5.80 7.87 2.81
CA ASP A 65 6.89 8.64 3.43
C ASP A 65 7.55 7.85 4.60
N LEU A 66 8.89 7.82 4.66
CA LEU A 66 9.67 7.12 5.68
C LEU A 66 9.39 7.64 7.09
N HIS A 67 9.10 8.93 7.23
CA HIS A 67 8.72 9.53 8.52
C HIS A 67 7.35 9.04 9.02
N LYS A 68 6.56 8.40 8.15
CA LYS A 68 5.27 7.80 8.46
C LYS A 68 5.39 6.29 8.67
N THR A 69 6.35 5.84 9.49
CA THR A 69 6.53 4.41 9.81
C THR A 69 5.25 3.76 10.37
N ALA A 70 4.46 4.51 11.15
CA ALA A 70 3.16 4.06 11.63
C ALA A 70 2.15 3.77 10.49
N GLU A 71 2.23 4.48 9.36
CA GLU A 71 1.37 4.20 8.19
C GLU A 71 1.78 2.90 7.49
N ARG A 72 3.09 2.58 7.45
CA ARG A 72 3.57 1.29 6.95
C ARG A 72 3.01 0.14 7.79
N GLU A 73 3.07 0.26 9.10
CA GLU A 73 2.52 -0.75 10.02
C GLU A 73 0.99 -0.80 9.97
N ARG A 74 0.33 0.35 9.79
CA ARG A 74 -1.12 0.42 9.60
C ARG A 74 -1.55 -0.33 8.35
N LEU A 75 -0.81 -0.18 7.24
CA LEU A 75 -1.12 -0.87 5.99
C LEU A 75 -1.15 -2.39 6.18
N GLU A 76 -0.09 -2.96 6.76
CA GLU A 76 -0.04 -4.39 7.01
C GLU A 76 -1.20 -4.83 7.90
N ARG A 77 -1.41 -4.13 9.02
CA ARG A 77 -2.48 -4.45 9.97
C ARG A 77 -3.87 -4.41 9.33
N GLU A 78 -4.18 -3.36 8.58
CA GLU A 78 -5.49 -3.21 7.94
C GLU A 78 -5.69 -4.28 6.87
N LEU A 79 -4.67 -4.64 6.09
CA LEU A 79 -4.76 -5.75 5.15
C LEU A 79 -5.06 -7.07 5.87
N ARG A 80 -4.34 -7.39 6.96
CA ARG A 80 -4.59 -8.59 7.77
C ARG A 80 -6.02 -8.62 8.31
N MET A 81 -6.49 -7.51 8.88
CA MET A 81 -7.85 -7.39 9.42
C MET A 81 -8.93 -7.57 8.34
N ASN A 82 -8.60 -7.29 7.08
CA ASN A 82 -9.49 -7.45 5.93
C ASN A 82 -9.29 -8.77 5.17
N GLY A 83 -8.62 -9.76 5.80
CA GLY A 83 -8.51 -11.12 5.26
C GLY A 83 -7.33 -11.35 4.31
N TYR A 84 -6.36 -10.44 4.25
CA TYR A 84 -5.11 -10.72 3.53
C TYR A 84 -4.21 -11.65 4.34
N GLU A 85 -4.03 -12.88 3.88
CA GLU A 85 -3.16 -13.87 4.54
C GLU A 85 -1.81 -14.07 3.83
N GLY A 86 -1.59 -13.41 2.70
CA GLY A 86 -0.38 -13.58 1.90
C GLY A 86 0.90 -12.98 2.49
N PRO A 87 2.04 -13.15 1.81
CA PRO A 87 3.33 -12.66 2.28
C PRO A 87 3.45 -11.13 2.23
N PHE A 88 3.89 -10.54 3.34
CA PHE A 88 4.20 -9.11 3.45
C PHE A 88 5.69 -8.96 3.76
N GLN A 89 6.51 -8.60 2.76
CA GLN A 89 7.96 -8.79 2.83
C GLN A 89 8.75 -7.52 2.55
N TYR A 90 9.79 -7.28 3.34
CA TYR A 90 10.81 -6.29 3.03
C TYR A 90 11.84 -6.87 2.05
N ILE A 91 12.07 -6.15 0.95
CA ILE A 91 13.08 -6.49 -0.06
C ILE A 91 14.16 -5.41 -0.01
N PRO A 92 15.38 -5.70 0.50
CA PRO A 92 16.48 -4.76 0.44
C PRO A 92 16.85 -4.50 -1.03
N ARG A 93 17.04 -3.23 -1.39
CA ARG A 93 17.36 -2.77 -2.75
C ARG A 93 18.51 -1.78 -2.73
#